data_AF-A0AAU9T900-F1
#
_entry.id   AF-A0AAU9T900-F1
#
_cell.length_a   1.000
_cell.length_b   1.000
_cell.length_c   1.000
_cell.angle_alpha   90.00
_cell.angle_beta   90.00
_cell.angle_gamma   90.00
#
_symmetry.space_group_name_H-M   'P 1'
#
loop_
_entity.id
_entity.type
_entity.pdbx_description
1 polymer ?
#
loop_
_entity_poly.entity_id
_entity_poly.type
_entity_poly.pdbx_seq_one_letter_code
_entity_poly.pdbx_strand_id
1 'polypeptide(L)'
;MSKPALRKPKILHQSKKKHVDQKFIILTLKNKTKLVISCDAFNGIIMIGDKYKCIFCDVDMQMYTSKEQHKELFEHKKTLKNYPYIEELSENLVRPLNKINSYCTICNVMTSALSIKRHIKTDEHINELNRALMRASTYKPVDDINNNNK
;
A
#
# COMPACT_ATOMS: atom_id res chain seq x y z
N MET A 1 -32.83 -42.61 24.64
CA MET A 1 -31.55 -41.89 24.70
C MET A 1 -31.60 -40.71 23.71
N SER A 2 -31.99 -39.52 24.18
CA SER A 2 -32.13 -38.31 23.37
C SER A 2 -30.74 -37.75 23.04
N LYS A 3 -30.42 -37.58 21.75
CA LYS A 3 -29.15 -37.01 21.31
C LYS A 3 -29.07 -35.52 21.74
N PRO A 4 -27.95 -35.03 22.28
CA PRO A 4 -27.82 -33.61 22.62
C PRO A 4 -27.86 -32.75 21.35
N ALA A 5 -28.54 -31.61 21.43
CA ALA A 5 -28.56 -30.62 20.35
C ALA A 5 -27.16 -30.03 20.15
N LEU A 6 -26.57 -30.25 18.97
CA LEU A 6 -25.33 -29.61 18.55
C LEU A 6 -25.52 -28.10 18.49
N ARG A 7 -24.75 -27.33 19.27
CA ARG A 7 -24.67 -25.87 19.12
C ARG A 7 -24.19 -25.55 17.71
N LYS A 8 -25.05 -24.92 16.90
CA LYS A 8 -24.62 -24.28 15.65
C LYS A 8 -23.64 -23.16 16.00
N PRO A 9 -22.49 -23.04 15.33
CA PRO A 9 -21.60 -21.91 15.55
C PRO A 9 -22.35 -20.62 15.24
N LYS A 10 -22.28 -19.65 16.17
CA LYS A 10 -22.68 -18.26 15.90
C LYS A 10 -21.90 -17.83 14.66
N ILE A 11 -22.61 -17.58 13.57
CA ILE A 11 -22.04 -16.86 12.42
C ILE A 11 -21.59 -15.53 13.00
N LEU A 12 -20.27 -15.40 13.21
CA LEU A 12 -19.66 -14.15 13.59
C LEU A 12 -20.00 -13.22 12.42
N HIS A 13 -20.79 -12.19 12.70
CA HIS A 13 -21.07 -11.13 11.75
C HIS A 13 -19.72 -10.71 11.18
N GLN A 14 -19.46 -11.03 9.91
CA GLN A 14 -18.35 -10.46 9.19
C GLN A 14 -18.58 -8.95 9.26
N SER A 15 -17.79 -8.29 10.10
CA SER A 15 -17.74 -6.84 10.20
C SER A 15 -17.61 -6.33 8.78
N LYS A 16 -18.66 -5.67 8.30
CA LYS A 16 -18.73 -5.07 6.97
C LYS A 16 -17.42 -4.30 6.77
N LYS A 17 -16.52 -4.82 5.94
CA LYS A 17 -15.35 -4.06 5.50
C LYS A 17 -15.93 -2.81 4.85
N LYS A 18 -15.82 -1.65 5.50
CA LYS A 18 -16.13 -0.37 4.88
C LYS A 18 -15.30 -0.34 3.60
N HIS A 19 -15.97 -0.41 2.45
CA HIS A 19 -15.33 -0.36 1.15
C HIS A 19 -14.85 1.08 0.98
N VAL A 20 -13.67 1.37 1.52
CA VAL A 20 -12.97 2.61 1.24
C VAL A 20 -12.46 2.45 -0.19
N ASP A 21 -12.88 3.32 -1.10
CA ASP A 21 -12.35 3.36 -2.46
C ASP A 21 -10.84 3.50 -2.42
N GLN A 22 -10.14 2.39 -2.59
CA GLN A 22 -8.69 2.37 -2.62
C GLN A 22 -8.25 2.93 -3.97
N LYS A 23 -7.79 4.18 -3.96
CA LYS A 23 -7.10 4.76 -5.12
C LYS A 23 -5.80 3.99 -5.33
N PHE A 24 -5.56 3.51 -6.55
CA PHE A 24 -4.32 2.86 -6.95
C PHE A 24 -3.49 3.77 -7.84
N ILE A 25 -2.18 3.53 -7.87
CA ILE A 25 -1.26 4.17 -8.80
C ILE A 25 -0.44 3.10 -9.53
N ILE A 26 -0.03 3.42 -10.76
CA ILE A 26 0.84 2.56 -11.56
C ILE A 26 2.26 3.12 -11.50
N LEU A 27 3.19 2.31 -11.02
CA LEU A 27 4.62 2.61 -11.05
C LEU A 27 5.29 1.79 -12.15
N THR A 28 6.08 2.45 -12.99
CA THR A 28 6.95 1.78 -13.97
C THR A 28 8.37 1.76 -13.41
N LEU A 29 8.88 0.56 -13.15
CA LEU A 29 10.24 0.33 -12.68
C LEU A 29 11.28 0.56 -13.79
N LYS A 30 12.57 0.66 -13.42
CA LYS A 30 13.68 0.83 -14.37
C LYS A 30 13.76 -0.30 -15.41
N ASN A 31 13.39 -1.53 -15.02
CA ASN A 31 13.31 -2.71 -15.89
C ASN A 31 12.03 -2.74 -16.77
N LYS A 32 11.26 -1.63 -16.82
CA LYS A 32 9.98 -1.49 -17.52
C LYS A 32 8.81 -2.31 -16.95
N THR A 33 9.02 -3.05 -15.86
CA THR A 33 7.95 -3.74 -15.15
C THR A 33 7.01 -2.73 -14.51
N LYS A 34 5.70 -2.96 -14.65
CA LYS A 34 4.67 -2.12 -14.04
C LYS A 34 4.18 -2.77 -12.75
N LEU A 35 3.97 -1.97 -11.71
CA LEU A 35 3.38 -2.37 -10.44
C LEU A 35 2.19 -1.48 -10.13
N VAL A 36 1.09 -2.08 -9.69
CA VAL A 36 -0.07 -1.33 -9.20
C VAL A 36 -0.11 -1.42 -7.68
N ILE A 37 0.11 -0.29 -7.03
CA ILE A 37 0.14 -0.16 -5.57
C ILE A 37 -0.91 0.85 -5.10
N SER A 38 -1.30 0.78 -3.83
CA SER A 38 -2.24 1.76 -3.28
C SER A 38 -1.60 3.16 -3.20
N CYS A 39 -2.41 4.19 -3.42
CA CYS A 39 -1.99 5.58 -3.28
C CYS A 39 -1.53 5.87 -1.84
N ASP A 40 -2.17 5.27 -0.84
CA ASP A 40 -1.75 5.36 0.57
C ASP A 40 -0.34 4.80 0.76
N ALA A 41 -0.07 3.60 0.26
CA ALA A 41 1.23 2.98 0.41
C ALA A 41 2.34 3.77 -0.28
N PHE A 42 2.09 4.31 -1.48
CA PHE A 42 3.04 5.18 -2.16
C PHE A 42 3.38 6.44 -1.35
N ASN A 43 2.38 7.02 -0.70
CA ASN A 43 2.52 8.21 0.12
C ASN A 43 2.95 7.90 1.58
N GLY A 44 3.20 6.63 1.93
CA GLY A 44 3.61 6.25 3.28
C GLY A 44 2.53 6.43 4.34
N ILE A 45 1.27 6.30 3.95
CA ILE A 45 0.12 6.36 4.86
C ILE A 45 -0.19 4.96 5.36
N ILE A 46 0.11 4.71 6.63
CA ILE A 46 -0.21 3.47 7.33
C ILE A 46 -1.38 3.67 8.28
N MET A 47 -2.06 2.58 8.63
CA MET A 47 -3.13 2.57 9.63
C MET A 47 -2.58 1.99 10.93
N ILE A 48 -2.73 2.72 12.04
CA ILE A 48 -2.33 2.30 13.39
C ILE A 48 -3.55 2.39 14.28
N GLY A 49 -4.16 1.25 14.60
CA GLY A 49 -5.48 1.20 15.22
C GLY A 49 -6.52 1.90 14.34
N ASP A 50 -7.20 2.90 14.90
CA ASP A 50 -8.22 3.69 14.21
C ASP A 50 -7.70 5.01 13.62
N LYS A 51 -6.37 5.20 13.57
CA LYS A 51 -5.73 6.42 13.05
C LYS A 51 -4.89 6.12 11.82
N TYR A 52 -4.76 7.10 10.96
CA TYR A 52 -3.79 7.11 9.87
C TYR A 52 -2.51 7.81 10.34
N LYS A 53 -1.35 7.34 9.89
CA LYS A 53 -0.07 7.98 10.15
C LYS A 53 0.71 8.09 8.84
N CYS A 54 1.24 9.27 8.57
CA CYS A 54 2.26 9.45 7.53
C CYS A 54 3.63 9.17 8.14
N ILE A 55 4.32 8.14 7.66
CA ILE A 55 5.64 7.77 8.18
C ILE A 55 6.75 8.74 7.78
N PHE A 56 6.57 9.49 6.68
CA PHE A 56 7.60 10.40 6.17
C PHE A 56 7.53 11.77 6.83
N CYS A 57 6.31 12.23 7.13
CA CYS A 57 6.06 13.49 7.81
C CYS A 57 5.94 13.34 9.34
N ASP A 58 5.81 12.11 9.83
CA ASP A 58 5.53 11.78 11.24
C ASP A 58 4.26 12.49 11.79
N VAL A 59 3.20 12.49 10.98
CA VAL A 59 1.92 13.14 11.31
C VAL A 59 0.82 12.10 11.45
N ASP A 60 0.09 12.16 12.58
CA ASP A 60 -1.10 11.36 12.83
C ASP A 60 -2.37 12.09 12.36
N MET A 61 -3.31 11.34 11.78
CA MET A 61 -4.53 11.84 11.17
C MET A 61 -5.70 10.93 11.54
N GLN A 62 -6.77 11.51 12.09
CA GLN A 62 -7.92 10.75 12.57
C GLN A 62 -8.97 10.48 11.50
N MET A 63 -9.08 11.38 10.51
CA MET A 63 -10.13 11.32 9.50
C MET A 63 -9.57 10.91 8.14
N TYR A 64 -10.39 10.21 7.37
CA TYR A 64 -10.09 9.87 5.97
C TYR A 64 -9.82 11.12 5.13
N THR A 65 -10.61 12.17 5.30
CA THR A 65 -10.43 13.45 4.59
C THR A 65 -9.09 14.10 4.88
N SER A 66 -8.63 14.04 6.14
CA SER A 66 -7.33 14.59 6.55
C SER A 66 -6.17 13.89 5.83
N LYS A 67 -6.20 12.55 5.69
CA LYS A 67 -5.13 11.85 4.94
C LYS A 67 -5.15 12.16 3.45
N GLU A 68 -6.32 12.34 2.83
CA GLU A 68 -6.41 12.72 1.42
C GLU A 68 -5.83 14.13 1.21
N GLN A 69 -6.20 15.09 2.06
CA GLN A 69 -5.66 16.45 2.02
C GLN A 69 -4.15 16.47 2.25
N HIS A 70 -3.65 15.68 3.22
CA HIS A 70 -2.23 15.60 3.51
C HIS A 70 -1.40 15.15 2.30
N LYS A 71 -1.88 14.15 1.54
CA LYS A 71 -1.21 13.67 0.32
C LYS A 71 -1.05 14.76 -0.75
N GLU A 72 -1.95 15.73 -0.77
CA GLU A 72 -1.92 16.82 -1.75
C GLU A 72 -1.02 17.98 -1.35
N LEU A 73 -0.66 18.10 -0.07
CA LEU A 73 0.18 19.18 0.44
C LEU A 73 1.53 19.22 -0.27
N PHE A 74 1.95 20.43 -0.63
CA PHE A 74 3.25 20.66 -1.25
C PHE A 74 4.40 20.15 -0.35
N GLU A 75 4.31 20.40 0.95
CA GLU A 75 5.32 19.95 1.92
C GLU A 75 5.42 18.42 2.01
N HIS A 76 4.30 17.70 1.90
CA HIS A 76 4.31 16.24 1.84
C HIS A 76 5.02 15.75 0.57
N LYS A 77 4.63 16.30 -0.60
CA LYS A 77 5.26 15.96 -1.88
C LYS A 77 6.76 16.27 -1.89
N LYS A 78 7.18 17.37 -1.26
CA LYS A 78 8.59 17.75 -1.08
C LYS A 78 9.31 16.76 -0.18
N THR A 79 8.71 16.42 0.96
CA THR A 79 9.25 15.43 1.90
C THR A 79 9.42 14.06 1.25
N LEU A 80 8.44 13.60 0.47
CA LEU A 80 8.47 12.30 -0.22
C LEU A 80 9.64 12.18 -1.21
N LYS A 81 10.08 13.28 -1.82
CA LYS A 81 11.24 13.31 -2.72
C LYS A 81 12.57 13.07 -1.97
N ASN A 82 12.63 13.40 -0.68
CA ASN A 82 13.82 13.21 0.15
C ASN A 82 14.01 11.75 0.59
N TYR A 83 13.04 10.87 0.32
CA TYR A 83 13.07 9.44 0.67
C TYR A 83 13.10 8.57 -0.59
N PRO A 84 14.16 8.60 -1.42
CA PRO A 84 14.22 7.79 -2.64
C PRO A 84 14.21 6.30 -2.34
N TYR A 85 13.85 5.48 -3.33
CA TYR A 85 13.96 4.03 -3.21
C TYR A 85 15.43 3.59 -3.16
N ILE A 86 15.73 2.57 -2.35
CA ILE A 86 17.05 1.94 -2.30
C ILE A 86 17.30 1.25 -3.63
N GLU A 87 18.39 1.60 -4.32
CA GLU A 87 18.65 1.12 -5.68
C GLU A 87 18.74 -0.41 -5.78
N GLU A 88 19.49 -1.03 -4.86
CA GLU A 88 19.65 -2.49 -4.76
C GLU A 88 18.32 -3.23 -4.52
N LEU A 89 17.32 -2.54 -3.94
CA LEU A 89 16.01 -3.09 -3.60
C LEU A 89 14.88 -2.38 -4.35
N SER A 90 15.19 -1.74 -5.48
CA SER A 90 14.26 -0.89 -6.21
C SER A 90 13.05 -1.67 -6.73
N GLU A 91 13.22 -2.94 -7.07
CA GLU A 91 12.13 -3.86 -7.47
C GLU A 91 11.15 -4.16 -6.34
N ASN A 92 11.60 -4.01 -5.09
CA ASN A 92 10.80 -4.23 -3.89
C ASN A 92 10.22 -2.92 -3.31
N LEU A 93 10.46 -1.79 -3.99
CA LEU A 93 9.97 -0.45 -3.60
C LEU A 93 10.24 -0.14 -2.11
N VAL A 94 11.47 -0.36 -1.68
CA VAL A 94 11.91 -0.08 -0.31
C VAL A 94 12.47 1.33 -0.22
N ARG A 95 12.02 2.12 0.78
CA ARG A 95 12.57 3.44 1.09
C ARG A 95 13.28 3.42 2.45
N PRO A 96 14.51 3.96 2.57
CA PRO A 96 15.15 4.11 3.87
C PRO A 96 14.47 5.26 4.62
N LEU A 97 14.09 5.07 5.88
CA LEU A 97 13.55 6.15 6.71
C LEU A 97 14.65 6.80 7.55
N ASN A 98 15.47 5.96 8.17
CA ASN A 98 16.63 6.36 8.95
C ASN A 98 17.63 5.18 8.99
N LYS A 99 18.67 5.26 9.84
CA LYS A 99 19.69 4.19 9.97
C LYS A 99 19.13 2.85 10.50
N ILE A 100 17.96 2.88 11.14
CA ILE A 100 17.41 1.75 11.89
C ILE A 100 16.18 1.17 11.18
N ASN A 101 15.41 1.99 10.47
CA ASN A 101 14.12 1.65 9.89
C ASN A 101 14.10 1.86 8.37
N SER A 102 13.36 0.98 7.70
CA SER A 102 13.03 1.07 6.29
C SER A 102 11.54 0.83 6.10
N TYR A 103 11.01 1.38 5.02
CA TYR A 103 9.61 1.25 4.65
C TYR A 103 9.47 0.41 3.39
N CYS A 104 8.62 -0.60 3.44
CA CYS A 104 8.25 -1.40 2.28
C CYS A 104 6.94 -0.85 1.70
N THR A 105 7.01 -0.23 0.52
CA THR A 105 5.82 0.33 -0.15
C THR A 105 4.88 -0.77 -0.65
N ILE A 106 5.38 -1.97 -0.99
CA ILE A 106 4.54 -3.08 -1.43
C ILE A 106 3.64 -3.56 -0.28
N CYS A 107 4.23 -3.77 0.89
CA CYS A 107 3.51 -4.28 2.06
C CYS A 107 2.83 -3.17 2.88
N ASN A 108 3.14 -1.89 2.63
CA ASN A 108 2.68 -0.75 3.43
C ASN A 108 3.07 -0.89 4.93
N VAL A 109 4.30 -1.31 5.21
CA VAL A 109 4.81 -1.52 6.58
C VAL A 109 6.19 -0.91 6.79
N MET A 110 6.44 -0.50 8.03
CA MET A 110 7.78 -0.17 8.51
C MET A 110 8.43 -1.43 9.10
N THR A 111 9.68 -1.67 8.74
CA THR A 111 10.52 -2.76 9.26
C THR A 111 11.88 -2.21 9.67
N SER A 112 12.61 -2.94 10.50
CA SER A 112 14.02 -2.64 10.72
C SER A 112 14.80 -2.78 9.40
N ALA A 113 15.76 -1.87 9.20
CA ALA A 113 16.73 -1.92 8.12
C ALA A 113 17.56 -3.21 8.14
N LEU A 114 17.79 -3.81 9.32
CA LEU A 114 18.51 -5.08 9.44
C LEU A 114 17.65 -6.27 8.95
N SER A 115 16.33 -6.18 9.10
CA SER A 115 15.42 -7.26 8.72
C SER A 115 14.81 -7.09 7.33
N ILE A 116 15.09 -5.99 6.61
CA ILE A 116 14.47 -5.74 5.30
C ILE A 116 14.80 -6.83 4.28
N LYS A 117 16.04 -7.31 4.24
CA LYS A 117 16.48 -8.38 3.34
C LYS A 117 15.78 -9.71 3.64
N ARG A 118 15.39 -9.93 4.90
CA ARG A 118 14.58 -11.09 5.31
C ARG A 118 13.11 -10.86 4.94
N HIS A 119 12.58 -9.68 5.21
CA HIS A 119 11.20 -9.29 4.91
C HIS A 119 10.85 -9.50 3.43
N ILE A 120 11.69 -9.04 2.51
CA ILE A 120 11.43 -9.17 1.06
C ILE A 120 11.47 -10.62 0.55
N LYS A 121 11.94 -11.56 1.38
CA LYS A 121 12.00 -13.00 1.07
C LYS A 121 10.86 -13.78 1.72
N THR A 122 10.01 -13.16 2.54
CA THR A 122 8.89 -13.87 3.15
C THR A 122 7.76 -14.07 2.16
N ASP A 123 6.98 -15.12 2.36
CA ASP A 123 5.86 -15.46 1.49
C ASP A 123 4.82 -14.34 1.46
N GLU A 124 4.62 -13.62 2.56
CA GLU A 124 3.69 -12.49 2.63
C GLU A 124 4.09 -11.37 1.66
N HIS A 125 5.37 -11.01 1.64
CA HIS A 125 5.87 -9.98 0.72
C HIS A 125 5.78 -10.43 -0.73
N ILE A 126 6.20 -11.67 -1.02
CA ILE A 126 6.14 -12.25 -2.37
C ILE A 126 4.69 -12.27 -2.88
N ASN A 127 3.74 -12.64 -2.02
CA ASN A 127 2.32 -12.63 -2.35
C ASN A 127 1.78 -11.22 -2.66
N GLU A 128 2.15 -10.20 -1.88
CA GLU A 128 1.74 -8.82 -2.16
C GLU A 128 2.40 -8.25 -3.42
N LEU A 129 3.67 -8.57 -3.67
CA LEU A 129 4.35 -8.21 -4.92
C LEU A 129 3.65 -8.86 -6.14
N ASN A 130 3.32 -10.15 -6.06
CA ASN A 130 2.58 -10.84 -7.12
C ASN A 130 1.19 -10.22 -7.33
N ARG A 131 0.50 -9.81 -6.27
CA ARG A 131 -0.77 -9.08 -6.38
C ARG A 131 -0.58 -7.74 -7.10
N ALA A 132 0.48 -6.99 -6.79
CA ALA A 132 0.78 -5.72 -7.45
C ALA A 132 1.09 -5.91 -8.95
N LEU A 133 1.81 -6.97 -9.31
CA LEU A 133 2.10 -7.35 -10.70
C LEU A 133 0.83 -7.77 -11.44
N MET A 134 0.00 -8.62 -10.84
CA MET A 134 -1.25 -9.10 -11.44
C MET A 134 -2.23 -7.95 -11.68
N ARG A 135 -2.35 -7.01 -10.74
CA ARG A 135 -3.16 -5.81 -10.95
C ARG A 135 -2.66 -5.00 -12.15
N ALA A 136 -1.34 -4.90 -12.34
CA ALA A 136 -0.74 -4.18 -13.47
C ALA A 136 -1.03 -4.86 -14.82
N SER A 137 -1.02 -6.20 -14.87
CA SER A 137 -1.31 -6.94 -16.11
C SER A 137 -2.79 -6.87 -16.50
N THR A 138 -3.69 -6.79 -15.52
CA THR A 138 -5.13 -6.64 -15.75
C THR A 138 -5.56 -5.22 -16.09
N TYR A 139 -4.71 -4.22 -15.84
CA TYR A 139 -5.04 -2.83 -16.11
C TYR A 139 -5.04 -2.57 -17.62
N LYS A 140 -6.23 -2.50 -18.22
CA LYS A 140 -6.41 -1.96 -19.55
C LYS A 140 -6.50 -0.43 -19.42
N PRO A 141 -5.58 0.35 -20.02
CA PRO A 141 -5.83 1.78 -20.14
C PRO A 141 -7.19 1.96 -20.82
N VAL A 142 -8.02 2.84 -20.29
CA VAL A 142 -9.22 3.28 -21.01
C VAL A 142 -8.69 4.02 -22.23
N ASP A 143 -8.76 3.39 -23.40
CA ASP A 143 -8.46 4.06 -24.66
C ASP A 143 -9.34 5.31 -24.74
N ASP A 144 -8.72 6.46 -25.01
CA ASP A 144 -9.38 7.74 -25.15
C ASP A 144 -10.53 7.62 -26.14
N ILE A 145 -11.76 7.59 -25.62
CA ILE A 145 -12.98 7.66 -26.42
C ILE A 145 -13.02 9.06 -27.04
N ASN A 146 -12.72 9.09 -28.34
CA ASN A 146 -13.10 10.10 -29.33
C ASN A 146 -12.68 11.56 -29.09
N ASN A 147 -11.74 12.02 -29.93
CA ASN A 147 -11.91 13.31 -30.59
C ASN A 147 -11.44 13.24 -32.05
N ASN A 148 -12.21 12.49 -32.85
CA ASN A 148 -12.31 12.70 -34.30
C ASN A 148 -13.78 13.01 -34.61
N ASN A 149 -14.20 14.24 -34.34
CA ASN A 149 -15.33 14.84 -35.02
C ASN A 149 -14.77 16.00 -35.85
N LYS A 150 -14.47 15.64 -37.11
CA LYS A 150 -14.83 16.31 -38.37
C LYS A 150 -15.11 17.81 -38.35
#